data_AF-A0A3B8YAJ3-F1
#
_entry.id   AF-A0A3B8YAJ3-F1
#
_cell.length_a   1.000
_cell.length_b   1.000
_cell.length_c   1.000
_cell.angle_alpha   90.00
_cell.angle_beta   90.00
_cell.angle_gamma   90.00
#
_symmetry.space_group_name_H-M   'P 1'
#
loop_
_entity.id
_entity.type
_entity.pdbx_description
1 polymer ?
#
loop_
_entity_poly.entity_id
_entity_poly.type
_entity_poly.pdbx_seq_one_letter_code
_entity_poly.pdbx_strand_id
1 'polypeptide(L)' 'YWSRKGTAVLLTGMGRDGALGLKELRSKGWHTIAQNKQSCVVYGMPKAAVEMDSAVEILPLSEIGSTLIRRIVSSA' A
#
# COMPACT_ATOMS: atom_id res chain seq x y z
N TYR A 1 -12.79 13.25 -5.68
CA TYR A 1 -11.80 13.33 -4.60
C TYR A 1 -10.36 13.49 -5.09
N TRP A 2 -9.90 12.81 -6.16
CA TRP A 2 -8.59 13.11 -6.80
C TRP A 2 -8.72 13.16 -8.33
N SER A 3 -8.02 14.10 -8.98
CA SER A 3 -8.04 14.30 -10.44
C SER A 3 -7.11 13.36 -11.21
N ARG A 4 -6.14 12.75 -10.54
CA ARG A 4 -5.21 11.75 -11.11
C ARG A 4 -5.07 10.57 -10.16
N LYS A 5 -4.76 9.39 -10.71
CA LYS A 5 -4.40 8.20 -9.95
C LYS A 5 -3.01 8.41 -9.33
N GLY A 6 -2.77 7.79 -8.17
CA GLY A 6 -1.50 7.88 -7.47
C GLY A 6 -1.04 6.53 -6.92
N THR A 7 -0.10 6.60 -5.98
CA THR A 7 0.34 5.45 -5.18
C THR A 7 -0.21 5.58 -3.76
N ALA A 8 -0.80 4.51 -3.23
CA ALA A 8 -1.26 4.41 -1.86
C ALA A 8 -0.45 3.34 -1.11
N VAL A 9 -0.13 3.60 0.16
CA VAL A 9 0.72 2.74 0.98
C VAL A 9 0.01 2.44 2.30
N LEU A 10 -0.03 1.17 2.69
CA LEU A 10 -0.54 0.73 3.98
C LEU A 10 0.58 0.15 4.83
N LEU A 11 0.88 0.82 5.94
CA LEU A 11 1.96 0.46 6.87
C LEU A 11 1.43 -0.36 8.07
N THR A 12 2.36 -0.76 8.92
CA THR A 12 2.14 -1.46 10.20
C THR A 12 0.99 -0.86 11.00
N GLY A 13 0.18 -1.71 11.62
CA GLY A 13 -0.95 -1.31 12.45
C GLY A 13 -1.95 -2.43 12.68
N MET A 14 -2.88 -2.20 13.60
CA MET A 14 -3.96 -3.13 13.96
C MET A 14 -5.19 -2.96 13.06
N GLY A 15 -6.02 -3.99 12.94
CA GLY A 15 -7.30 -3.90 12.24
C GLY A 15 -7.23 -4.21 10.75
N ARG A 16 -8.25 -3.74 10.00
CA ARG A 16 -8.44 -4.04 8.56
C ARG A 16 -9.06 -2.90 7.76
N ASP A 17 -9.38 -1.78 8.38
CA ASP A 17 -10.01 -0.61 7.76
C ASP A 17 -9.13 -0.04 6.64
N GLY A 18 -7.83 0.11 6.87
CA GLY A 18 -6.88 0.53 5.86
C GLY A 18 -6.80 -0.42 4.65
N ALA A 19 -7.01 -1.73 4.85
CA ALA A 19 -7.03 -2.72 3.77
C ALA A 19 -8.28 -2.58 2.86
N LEU A 20 -9.41 -2.15 3.42
CA LEU A 20 -10.64 -1.86 2.66
C LEU A 20 -10.45 -0.62 1.79
N GLY A 21 -9.94 0.48 2.36
CA GLY A 21 -9.62 1.68 1.60
C GLY A 21 -8.57 1.42 0.50
N LEU A 22 -7.55 0.61 0.80
CA LEU A 22 -6.55 0.21 -0.18
C LEU A 22 -7.16 -0.61 -1.33
N LYS A 23 -8.13 -1.50 -1.05
CA LYS A 23 -8.85 -2.26 -2.08
C LYS A 23 -9.65 -1.34 -3.00
N GLU A 24 -10.32 -0.35 -2.42
CA GLU A 24 -11.09 0.63 -3.19
C GLU A 24 -10.18 1.41 -4.15
N LEU A 25 -9.02 1.88 -3.68
CA LEU A 25 -8.05 2.57 -4.52
C LEU A 25 -7.49 1.65 -5.62
N ARG A 26 -7.14 0.40 -5.29
CA ARG A 26 -6.71 -0.61 -6.27
C ARG A 26 -7.77 -0.82 -7.37
N SER A 27 -9.05 -0.92 -7.00
CA SER A 27 -10.15 -1.07 -7.96
C SER A 27 -10.30 0.13 -8.92
N LYS A 28 -9.89 1.32 -8.47
CA LYS A 28 -9.84 2.55 -9.26
C LYS A 28 -8.54 2.69 -10.08
N GLY A 29 -7.68 1.68 -10.06
CA GLY A 29 -6.42 1.63 -10.80
C GLY A 29 -5.27 2.38 -10.14
N TRP A 30 -5.35 2.66 -8.84
CA TRP A 30 -4.20 3.18 -8.09
C TRP A 30 -3.16 2.08 -7.92
N HIS A 31 -1.90 2.49 -7.84
CA HIS A 31 -0.85 1.59 -7.41
C HIS A 31 -0.89 1.47 -5.88
N THR A 32 -0.86 0.26 -5.35
CA THR A 32 -1.07 0.01 -3.92
C THR A 32 0.02 -0.86 -3.32
N ILE A 33 0.60 -0.41 -2.21
CA ILE A 33 1.72 -1.06 -1.55
C ILE A 33 1.31 -1.41 -0.12
N ALA A 34 1.64 -2.61 0.35
CA ALA A 34 1.55 -2.98 1.76
C ALA A 34 2.95 -3.20 2.34
N GLN A 35 3.16 -2.83 3.60
CA GLN A 35 4.38 -3.16 4.31
C GLN A 35 4.48 -4.67 4.58
N ASN A 36 5.66 -5.26 4.40
CA ASN A 36 5.87 -6.68 4.64
C ASN A 36 5.86 -7.03 6.14
N LYS A 37 5.62 -8.31 6.43
CA LYS A 37 5.53 -8.83 7.80
C LYS A 37 6.79 -8.56 8.62
N GLN A 38 7.96 -8.71 8.00
CA GLN A 38 9.26 -8.66 8.66
C GLN A 38 9.59 -7.27 9.21
N SER A 39 9.13 -6.21 8.54
CA SER A 39 9.40 -4.84 8.98
C SER A 39 8.27 -4.22 9.79
N CYS A 40 7.12 -4.89 9.92
CA CYS A 40 6.00 -4.42 10.74
C CYS A 40 6.26 -4.66 12.23
N VAL A 41 5.87 -3.68 13.06
CA VAL A 41 5.71 -3.88 14.50
C VAL A 41 4.44 -4.67 14.79
N VAL A 42 3.35 -4.33 14.10
CA VAL A 42 2.06 -5.03 14.14
C VAL A 42 1.60 -5.34 12.73
N TYR A 43 1.62 -6.63 12.38
CA TYR A 43 1.21 -7.11 11.06
C TYR A 43 -0.29 -7.44 11.02
N GLY A 44 -1.13 -6.45 11.34
CA GLY A 44 -2.60 -6.56 11.28
C GLY A 44 -3.15 -6.04 9.95
N MET A 45 -3.14 -4.71 9.78
CA MET A 45 -3.62 -4.05 8.56
C MET A 45 -2.90 -4.52 7.28
N PRO A 46 -1.55 -4.59 7.25
CA PRO A 46 -0.86 -5.09 6.06
C PRO A 46 -1.18 -6.56 5.76
N LYS A 47 -1.40 -7.40 6.78
CA LYS A 47 -1.86 -8.79 6.58
C LYS A 47 -3.22 -8.82 5.89
N ALA A 48 -4.19 -8.04 6.40
CA ALA A 48 -5.51 -7.95 5.80
C ALA A 48 -5.45 -7.46 4.34
N ALA A 49 -4.56 -6.50 4.03
CA ALA A 49 -4.39 -6.03 2.65
C ALA A 49 -3.81 -7.10 1.71
N VAL A 50 -2.94 -7.98 2.20
CA VAL A 50 -2.42 -9.12 1.43
C VAL A 50 -3.51 -10.16 1.21
N GLU A 51 -4.21 -10.57 2.27
CA GLU A 51 -5.29 -11.58 2.20
C GLU A 51 -6.46 -11.15 1.31
N MET A 52 -6.73 -9.84 1.24
CA MET A 52 -7.80 -9.27 0.41
C MET A 52 -7.36 -8.93 -1.03
N ASP A 53 -6.10 -9.19 -1.38
CA ASP A 53 -5.52 -8.77 -2.66
C ASP A 53 -5.75 -7.25 -2.88
N SER A 54 -5.49 -6.45 -1.85
CA SER A 54 -5.61 -4.99 -1.85
C SER A 54 -4.32 -4.30 -2.28
N ALA A 55 -3.16 -4.94 -2.06
CA ALA A 55 -1.84 -4.44 -2.45
C ALA A 55 -1.31 -5.17 -3.68
N VAL A 56 -0.72 -4.45 -4.62
CA VAL A 56 -0.02 -5.02 -5.78
C VAL A 56 1.46 -5.26 -5.51
N GLU A 57 2.05 -4.57 -4.53
CA GLU A 57 3.41 -4.79 -4.06
C GLU A 57 3.43 -4.95 -2.53
N ILE A 58 4.30 -5.83 -2.03
CA ILE A 58 4.52 -6.06 -0.61
C ILE A 58 6.00 -5.83 -0.33
N LEU A 59 6.33 -4.75 0.38
CA LEU A 59 7.71 -4.26 0.49
C LEU A 59 8.18 -4.09 1.94
N PRO A 60 9.48 -4.30 2.25
CA PRO A 60 10.04 -3.88 3.52
C PRO A 60 10.00 -2.35 3.66
N LEU A 61 9.92 -1.85 4.90
CA LEU A 61 9.83 -0.41 5.19
C LEU A 61 10.94 0.42 4.52
N SER A 62 12.16 -0.12 4.49
CA SER A 62 13.34 0.52 3.88
C SER A 62 13.19 0.77 2.37
N GLU A 63 12.37 -0.01 1.66
CA GLU A 63 12.21 0.10 0.21
C GLU A 63 11.05 1.01 -0.21
N ILE A 64 10.06 1.21 0.66
CA ILE A 64 8.83 1.96 0.37
C ILE A 64 9.15 3.40 -0.08
N GLY A 65 10.00 4.11 0.65
CA GLY A 65 10.35 5.50 0.32
C GLY A 65 10.97 5.64 -1.07
N SER A 66 11.94 4.77 -1.39
CA SER A 66 12.58 4.76 -2.71
C SER A 66 11.60 4.42 -3.83
N THR A 67 10.65 3.51 -3.57
CA THR A 67 9.61 3.09 -4.52
C THR A 67 8.63 4.23 -4.80
N LEU A 68 8.23 4.98 -3.78
CA LEU A 68 7.38 6.16 -3.93
C LEU A 68 8.03 7.21 -4.84
N ILE A 69 9.31 7.52 -4.62
CA ILE A 69 10.05 8.50 -5.45
C ILE A 69 10.08 8.02 -6.91
N ARG A 70 10.46 6.76 -7.16
CA ARG A 70 10.49 6.21 -8.53
C ARG A 70 9.14 6.32 -9.23
N ARG A 71 8.05 6.03 -8.52
CA ARG A 71 6.69 6.07 -9.09
C ARG A 71 6.18 7.47 -9.36
N ILE A 72 6.51 8.44 -8.51
CA ILE A 72 6.14 9.85 -8.74
C ILE A 72 6.86 10.39 -9.96
N VAL A 73 8.17 10.16 -10.07
CA VAL A 73 8.99 10.65 -11.20
C VAL A 73 8.58 10.01 -12.53
N SER A 74 8.24 8.71 -12.53
CA SER A 74 7.83 8.00 -13.75
C SER A 74 6.40 8.31 -14.23
N SER A 75 5.62 9.04 -13.42
CA SER A 75 4.22 9.39 -13.72
C SER A 75 4.04 10.85 -14.15
N ALA A 76 5.13 11.61 -14.23
CA ALA A 76 5.21 12.98 -14.74
C ALA A 76 5.51 12.94 -16.25
#